data_AF-W4N8A6-F1
#
_entry.id   AF-W4N8A6-F1
#
_cell.length_a   1.000
_cell.length_b   1.000
_cell.length_c   1.000
_cell.angle_alpha   90.00
_cell.angle_beta   90.00
_cell.angle_gamma   90.00
#
_symmetry.space_group_name_H-M   'P 1'
#
loop_
_entity.id
_entity.type
_entity.pdbx_description
1 polymer ?
#
loop_
_entity_poly.entity_id
_entity_poly.type
_entity_poly.pdbx_seq_one_letter_code
_entity_poly.pdbx_strand_id
1 'polypeptide(L)'
;MAGKSSNAKANATKESIKESAKESPKEQPHVSTSITSDGEMTANVLLEALGTTLTPELLVEALTHRSFSHEHPGAKNYERLEFLGDAVLELVSTETLYKTHPDMTEGQLAKMRAKAVSEESLSKIAREKLHVGPYILLGNGEAEQHGAEKSSILCDIVESLIGATFIQHGIDEARKVVHHLVDDTLAEVATEGPALDWKTSLTVKAHKMGLGEPYYRMSVSGPEYAQVFTAKAMLEGSDDVIGVGKGSSKRKAQLAAAEAGWKALDNRQ
;
A
#
# COMPACT_ATOMS: atom_id res chain seq x y z
N MET A 1 -84.63 -13.40 13.27
CA MET A 1 -84.26 -13.93 11.94
C MET A 1 -83.66 -15.32 12.13
N ALA A 2 -83.96 -16.21 11.19
CA ALA A 2 -83.67 -17.65 11.15
C ALA A 2 -82.21 -17.99 11.52
N GLY A 3 -81.85 -19.16 12.04
CA GLY A 3 -82.55 -20.43 12.14
C GLY A 3 -81.54 -21.56 11.91
N LYS A 4 -81.43 -22.45 12.90
CA LYS A 4 -81.15 -23.91 12.82
C LYS A 4 -79.94 -24.39 11.98
N SER A 5 -78.98 -25.06 12.64
CA SER A 5 -78.85 -26.55 12.70
C SER A 5 -78.23 -27.11 11.41
N SER A 6 -77.26 -28.01 11.36
CA SER A 6 -76.62 -28.95 12.28
C SER A 6 -75.71 -29.85 11.42
N ASN A 7 -74.81 -30.59 12.09
CA ASN A 7 -74.20 -31.85 11.65
C ASN A 7 -73.16 -31.77 10.52
N ALA A 8 -71.98 -32.40 10.56
CA ALA A 8 -71.40 -33.58 11.25
C ALA A 8 -70.97 -34.57 10.17
N LYS A 9 -69.71 -35.04 10.28
CA LYS A 9 -69.11 -36.22 9.61
C LYS A 9 -68.97 -36.04 8.07
N ALA A 10 -68.00 -36.60 7.36
CA ALA A 10 -67.09 -37.71 7.55
C ALA A 10 -65.84 -37.44 6.66
N ASN A 11 -64.62 -37.69 7.11
CA ASN A 11 -63.81 -38.88 6.77
C ASN A 11 -64.17 -39.65 5.49
N ALA A 12 -63.12 -40.09 4.79
CA ALA A 12 -63.06 -40.82 3.51
C ALA A 12 -62.92 -39.87 2.29
N THR A 13 -62.05 -40.07 1.30
CA THR A 13 -61.40 -41.30 0.86
C THR A 13 -60.22 -40.98 -0.07
N LYS A 14 -59.24 -41.87 -0.02
CA LYS A 14 -58.22 -42.24 -1.00
C LYS A 14 -58.40 -41.76 -2.45
N GLU A 15 -57.28 -41.32 -3.00
CA GLU A 15 -56.70 -41.75 -4.28
C GLU A 15 -57.67 -42.06 -5.43
N SER A 16 -57.63 -41.23 -6.47
CA SER A 16 -57.21 -41.65 -7.81
C SER A 16 -57.45 -40.51 -8.80
N ILE A 17 -56.38 -40.00 -9.40
CA ILE A 17 -56.17 -39.85 -10.86
C ILE A 17 -54.82 -39.14 -11.02
N LYS A 18 -53.81 -39.95 -11.32
CA LYS A 18 -52.65 -39.53 -12.10
C LYS A 18 -53.12 -39.46 -13.55
N GLU A 19 -52.97 -38.30 -14.20
CA GLU A 19 -52.29 -38.24 -15.51
C GLU A 19 -51.96 -36.80 -15.91
N SER A 20 -50.64 -36.54 -15.93
CA SER A 20 -49.89 -35.77 -16.93
C SER A 20 -50.32 -34.34 -17.29
N ALA A 21 -49.57 -33.36 -16.77
CA ALA A 21 -48.95 -32.33 -17.59
C ALA A 21 -47.65 -31.85 -16.94
N LYS A 22 -46.58 -31.86 -17.74
CA LYS A 22 -45.25 -31.34 -17.44
C LYS A 22 -45.34 -29.86 -17.06
N GLU A 23 -44.74 -29.49 -15.93
CA GLU A 23 -44.06 -28.20 -15.78
C GLU A 23 -43.07 -28.28 -14.62
N SER A 24 -41.79 -28.20 -14.96
CA SER A 24 -40.66 -28.15 -14.02
C SER A 24 -40.65 -26.81 -13.31
N PRO A 25 -40.64 -26.74 -11.96
CA PRO A 25 -40.41 -25.48 -11.26
C PRO A 25 -38.93 -25.11 -11.38
N LYS A 26 -38.68 -23.87 -11.84
CA LYS A 26 -37.38 -23.21 -11.97
C LYS A 26 -36.52 -23.41 -10.71
N GLU A 27 -35.29 -23.86 -10.93
CA GLU A 27 -34.20 -23.84 -9.95
C GLU A 27 -34.01 -22.42 -9.41
N GLN A 28 -34.24 -22.26 -8.10
CA GLN A 28 -33.64 -21.19 -7.32
C GLN A 28 -32.17 -21.56 -7.10
N PRO A 29 -31.21 -20.64 -7.26
CA PRO A 29 -29.83 -20.97 -6.96
C PRO A 29 -29.71 -21.14 -5.45
N HIS A 30 -29.68 -22.39 -5.02
CA HIS A 30 -29.21 -22.78 -3.70
C HIS A 30 -27.75 -22.33 -3.59
N VAL A 31 -27.50 -21.31 -2.77
CA VAL A 31 -26.16 -21.01 -2.27
C VAL A 31 -25.72 -22.23 -1.47
N SER A 32 -24.92 -23.07 -2.12
CA SER A 32 -24.24 -24.19 -1.50
C SER A 32 -23.24 -23.64 -0.50
N THR A 33 -23.63 -23.60 0.78
CA THR A 33 -22.68 -23.58 1.90
C THR A 33 -21.94 -24.91 1.90
N SER A 34 -20.87 -24.97 1.12
CA SER A 34 -19.96 -26.11 1.06
C SER A 34 -18.66 -25.78 1.78
N ILE A 35 -18.52 -26.37 2.97
CA ILE A 35 -17.29 -26.95 3.54
C ILE A 35 -16.15 -25.95 3.82
N THR A 36 -16.11 -25.52 5.08
CA THR A 36 -15.00 -24.81 5.72
C THR A 36 -13.82 -25.75 6.01
N SER A 37 -12.63 -25.47 5.45
CA SER A 37 -11.31 -25.53 6.12
C SER A 37 -10.15 -25.24 5.15
N ASP A 38 -9.62 -24.02 5.17
CA ASP A 38 -8.19 -23.65 5.13
C ASP A 38 -8.08 -22.11 5.09
N GLY A 39 -7.71 -21.47 6.21
CA GLY A 39 -7.32 -20.06 6.31
C GLY A 39 -8.21 -19.02 5.60
N GLU A 40 -9.48 -18.87 6.00
CA GLU A 40 -10.39 -17.90 5.36
C GLU A 40 -9.85 -16.46 5.42
N MET A 41 -9.48 -15.94 4.24
CA MET A 41 -9.28 -14.52 3.96
C MET A 41 -10.62 -13.79 4.10
N THR A 42 -11.00 -13.49 5.33
CA THR A 42 -12.23 -12.74 5.64
C THR A 42 -11.99 -11.24 5.53
N ALA A 43 -13.05 -10.47 5.30
CA ALA A 43 -12.97 -9.00 5.32
C ALA A 43 -12.31 -8.46 6.61
N ASN A 44 -12.47 -9.16 7.75
CA ASN A 44 -11.83 -8.77 9.01
C ASN A 44 -10.30 -8.82 8.94
N VAL A 45 -9.71 -9.78 8.23
CA VAL A 45 -8.25 -9.88 8.06
C VAL A 45 -7.71 -8.65 7.33
N LEU A 46 -8.39 -8.22 6.27
CA LEU A 46 -8.02 -7.01 5.55
C LEU A 46 -8.18 -5.74 6.41
N LEU A 47 -9.28 -5.64 7.17
CA LEU A 47 -9.52 -4.49 8.06
C LEU A 47 -8.49 -4.42 9.20
N GLU A 48 -8.11 -5.56 9.78
CA GLU A 48 -7.02 -5.63 10.75
C GLU A 48 -5.68 -5.21 10.14
N ALA A 49 -5.37 -5.68 8.92
CA ALA A 49 -4.16 -5.28 8.20
C ALA A 49 -4.15 -3.78 7.86
N LEU A 50 -5.31 -3.21 7.51
CA LEU A 50 -5.50 -1.77 7.26
C LEU A 50 -5.36 -0.94 8.54
N GLY A 51 -5.68 -1.51 9.70
CA GLY A 51 -5.62 -0.85 11.00
C GLY A 51 -6.86 -0.02 11.35
N THR A 52 -7.98 -0.23 10.66
CA THR A 52 -9.26 0.44 10.94
C THR A 52 -10.45 -0.39 10.46
N THR A 53 -11.67 0.08 10.70
CA THR A 53 -12.90 -0.59 10.24
C THR A 53 -13.59 0.20 9.13
N LEU A 54 -14.31 -0.47 8.24
CA LEU A 54 -15.15 0.15 7.20
C LEU A 54 -16.52 -0.54 7.18
N THR A 55 -17.58 0.19 6.84
CA THR A 55 -18.87 -0.44 6.55
C THR A 55 -18.75 -1.37 5.35
N PRO A 56 -19.50 -2.48 5.31
CA PRO A 56 -19.40 -3.44 4.21
C PRO A 56 -19.57 -2.79 2.83
N GLU A 57 -20.51 -1.85 2.69
CA GLU A 57 -20.79 -1.19 1.42
C GLU A 57 -19.62 -0.33 0.96
N LEU A 58 -18.97 0.38 1.89
CA LEU A 58 -17.85 1.25 1.58
C LEU A 58 -16.58 0.44 1.30
N LEU A 59 -16.37 -0.67 2.01
CA LEU A 59 -15.28 -1.60 1.74
C LEU A 59 -15.43 -2.24 0.35
N VAL A 60 -16.64 -2.66 -0.03
CA VAL A 60 -16.91 -3.19 -1.37
C VAL A 60 -16.66 -2.13 -2.44
N GLU A 61 -17.14 -0.90 -2.26
CA GLU A 61 -16.87 0.23 -3.18
C GLU A 61 -15.37 0.45 -3.33
N ALA A 62 -14.62 0.43 -2.22
CA ALA A 62 -13.18 0.65 -2.20
C ALA A 62 -12.36 -0.47 -2.89
N LEU A 63 -12.92 -1.67 -3.02
CA LEU A 63 -12.28 -2.84 -3.61
C LEU A 63 -12.78 -3.17 -5.03
N THR A 64 -13.71 -2.36 -5.57
CA THR A 64 -14.34 -2.63 -6.87
C THR A 64 -13.64 -1.85 -7.97
N HIS A 65 -12.98 -2.56 -8.87
CA HIS A 65 -12.40 -1.96 -10.08
C HIS A 65 -13.49 -1.60 -11.10
N ARG A 66 -13.23 -0.59 -11.92
CA ARG A 66 -14.16 -0.15 -12.96
C ARG A 66 -14.58 -1.27 -13.91
N SER A 67 -13.72 -2.26 -14.18
CA SER A 67 -14.10 -3.38 -15.07
C SER A 67 -15.26 -4.20 -14.50
N PHE A 68 -15.32 -4.37 -13.18
CA PHE A 68 -16.43 -5.04 -12.52
C PHE A 68 -17.71 -4.22 -12.59
N SER A 69 -17.64 -2.91 -12.32
CA SER A 69 -18.82 -2.03 -12.36
C SER A 69 -19.40 -1.87 -13.77
N HIS A 70 -18.59 -1.97 -14.82
CA HIS A 70 -19.08 -1.98 -16.21
C HIS A 70 -19.92 -3.21 -16.52
N GLU A 71 -19.59 -4.37 -15.92
CA GLU A 71 -20.34 -5.62 -16.08
C GLU A 71 -21.55 -5.71 -15.12
N HIS A 72 -21.57 -4.90 -14.05
CA HIS A 72 -22.60 -4.92 -13.01
C HIS A 72 -23.23 -3.54 -12.81
N PRO A 73 -24.28 -3.19 -13.58
CA PRO A 73 -24.94 -1.89 -13.48
C PRO A 73 -25.38 -1.56 -12.06
N GLY A 74 -24.99 -0.38 -11.57
CA GLY A 74 -25.31 0.10 -10.22
C GLY A 74 -24.24 -0.23 -9.17
N ALA A 75 -23.28 -1.10 -9.47
CA ALA A 75 -22.08 -1.25 -8.63
C ALA A 75 -21.22 0.03 -8.74
N LYS A 76 -20.79 0.55 -7.59
CA LYS A 76 -19.83 1.64 -7.54
C LYS A 76 -18.41 1.09 -7.63
N ASN A 77 -17.48 1.92 -8.07
CA ASN A 77 -16.07 1.58 -8.15
C ASN A 77 -15.24 2.54 -7.28
N TYR A 78 -13.95 2.23 -7.14
CA TYR A 78 -13.07 2.95 -6.24
C TYR A 78 -12.60 4.33 -6.75
N GLU A 79 -12.80 4.71 -8.02
CA GLU A 79 -12.08 5.83 -8.67
C GLU A 79 -12.25 7.17 -7.93
N ARG A 80 -13.42 7.40 -7.31
CA ARG A 80 -13.66 8.61 -6.50
C ARG A 80 -12.99 8.56 -5.12
N LEU A 81 -12.88 7.37 -4.55
CA LEU A 81 -12.21 7.14 -3.26
C LEU A 81 -10.69 7.23 -3.44
N GLU A 82 -10.16 6.64 -4.51
CA GLU A 82 -8.76 6.78 -4.96
C GLU A 82 -8.36 8.25 -5.07
N PHE A 83 -9.10 9.04 -5.87
CA PHE A 83 -8.84 10.48 -6.03
C PHE A 83 -8.77 11.24 -4.70
N LEU A 84 -9.67 10.93 -3.75
CA LEU A 84 -9.66 11.55 -2.43
C LEU A 84 -8.52 11.03 -1.56
N GLY A 85 -8.26 9.73 -1.63
CA GLY A 85 -7.25 9.03 -0.86
C GLY A 85 -5.84 9.48 -1.20
N ASP A 86 -5.55 9.69 -2.48
CA ASP A 86 -4.29 10.28 -2.95
C ASP A 86 -4.03 11.64 -2.29
N ALA A 87 -5.00 12.56 -2.33
CA ALA A 87 -4.86 13.87 -1.68
C ALA A 87 -4.63 13.76 -0.15
N VAL A 88 -5.28 12.81 0.53
CA VAL A 88 -5.07 12.56 1.95
C VAL A 88 -3.67 11.99 2.21
N LEU A 89 -3.25 11.02 1.41
CA LEU A 89 -1.94 10.39 1.46
C LEU A 89 -0.83 11.42 1.24
N GLU A 90 -0.96 12.29 0.24
CA GLU A 90 -0.02 13.37 -0.05
C GLU A 90 0.09 14.35 1.11
N LEU A 91 -1.04 14.77 1.69
CA LEU A 91 -1.07 15.70 2.82
C LEU A 91 -0.34 15.12 4.03
N VAL A 92 -0.72 13.91 4.45
CA VAL A 92 -0.16 13.27 5.65
C VAL A 92 1.33 12.98 5.45
N SER A 93 1.72 12.48 4.28
CA SER A 93 3.14 12.21 3.97
C SER A 93 3.97 13.50 3.95
N THR A 94 3.45 14.57 3.32
CA THR A 94 4.12 15.88 3.28
C THR A 94 4.29 16.47 4.66
N GLU A 95 3.24 16.43 5.49
CA GLU A 95 3.28 16.94 6.86
C GLU A 95 4.29 16.16 7.72
N THR A 96 4.34 14.84 7.56
CA THR A 96 5.27 13.97 8.27
C THR A 96 6.71 14.35 7.93
N LEU A 97 7.03 14.40 6.64
CA LEU A 97 8.36 14.76 6.14
C LEU A 97 8.79 16.17 6.59
N TYR A 98 7.88 17.14 6.54
CA TYR A 98 8.14 18.51 7.00
C TYR A 98 8.51 18.54 8.50
N LYS A 99 7.81 17.78 9.34
CA LYS A 99 8.05 17.73 10.78
C LYS A 99 9.29 16.93 11.16
N THR A 100 9.57 15.83 10.48
CA THR A 100 10.67 14.92 10.81
C THR A 100 12.02 15.34 10.22
N HIS A 101 12.02 16.18 9.18
CA HIS A 101 13.24 16.62 8.50
C HIS A 101 13.31 18.15 8.33
N PRO A 102 13.38 18.93 9.43
CA PRO A 102 13.36 20.40 9.37
C PRO A 102 14.55 21.01 8.62
N ASP A 103 15.66 20.28 8.49
CA ASP A 103 16.88 20.74 7.82
C ASP A 103 16.90 20.46 6.30
N MET A 104 15.88 19.78 5.76
CA MET A 104 15.81 19.45 4.34
C MET A 104 15.09 20.52 3.52
N THR A 105 15.57 20.72 2.30
CA THR A 105 14.97 21.62 1.31
C THR A 105 13.66 21.06 0.74
N GLU A 106 12.80 21.93 0.21
CA GLU A 106 11.56 21.55 -0.49
C GLU A 106 11.78 20.45 -1.54
N GLY A 107 12.80 20.60 -2.39
CA GLY A 107 13.10 19.61 -3.43
C GLY A 107 13.51 18.24 -2.90
N GLN A 108 14.19 18.18 -1.74
CA GLN A 108 14.52 16.93 -1.07
C GLN A 108 13.26 16.27 -0.51
N LEU A 109 12.44 17.04 0.21
CA LEU A 109 11.17 16.55 0.77
C LEU A 109 10.23 16.06 -0.34
N ALA A 110 10.10 16.82 -1.43
CA ALA A 110 9.28 16.44 -2.59
C ALA A 110 9.76 15.13 -3.24
N LYS A 111 11.07 14.94 -3.37
CA LYS A 111 11.65 13.70 -3.89
C LYS A 111 11.41 12.51 -2.97
N MET A 112 11.50 12.72 -1.66
CA MET A 112 11.20 11.67 -0.67
C MET A 112 9.74 11.28 -0.73
N ARG A 113 8.84 12.26 -0.74
CA ARG A 113 7.40 12.02 -0.91
C ARG A 113 7.12 11.23 -2.18
N ALA A 114 7.56 11.74 -3.33
CA ALA A 114 7.31 11.11 -4.62
C ALA A 114 7.79 9.65 -4.70
N LYS A 115 8.87 9.31 -3.99
CA LYS A 115 9.31 7.93 -3.89
C LYS A 115 8.43 7.11 -2.93
N ALA A 116 8.15 7.63 -1.74
CA ALA A 116 7.42 6.90 -0.69
C ALA A 116 5.95 6.61 -1.06
N VAL A 117 5.31 7.49 -1.83
CA VAL A 117 3.93 7.32 -2.32
C VAL A 117 3.88 6.94 -3.80
N SER A 118 4.95 6.32 -4.32
CA SER A 118 4.98 5.84 -5.71
C SER A 118 4.15 4.58 -5.91
N GLU A 119 3.73 4.32 -7.16
CA GLU A 119 3.07 3.05 -7.56
C GLU A 119 3.87 1.81 -7.12
N GLU A 120 5.21 1.87 -7.22
CA GLU A 120 6.09 0.80 -6.74
C GLU A 120 5.92 0.56 -5.24
N SER A 121 5.93 1.63 -4.44
CA SER A 121 5.84 1.53 -2.98
C SER A 121 4.44 1.13 -2.51
N LEU A 122 3.39 1.74 -3.07
CA LEU A 122 2.01 1.46 -2.69
C LEU A 122 1.58 0.06 -3.13
N SER A 123 1.94 -0.37 -4.34
CA SER A 123 1.64 -1.73 -4.78
C SER A 123 2.42 -2.80 -4.00
N LYS A 124 3.60 -2.47 -3.44
CA LYS A 124 4.31 -3.34 -2.50
C LYS A 124 3.54 -3.47 -1.18
N ILE A 125 3.07 -2.35 -0.60
CA ILE A 125 2.22 -2.35 0.61
C ILE A 125 0.96 -3.18 0.38
N ALA A 126 0.30 -3.02 -0.76
CA ALA A 126 -0.89 -3.77 -1.13
C ALA A 126 -0.65 -5.29 -1.14
N ARG A 127 0.51 -5.74 -1.63
CA ARG A 127 0.89 -7.16 -1.72
C ARG A 127 1.38 -7.73 -0.40
N GLU A 128 2.23 -7.00 0.31
CA GLU A 128 2.99 -7.53 1.45
C GLU A 128 2.31 -7.27 2.80
N LYS A 129 1.64 -6.12 2.95
CA LYS A 129 1.04 -5.72 4.22
C LYS A 129 -0.46 -5.98 4.26
N LEU A 130 -1.17 -5.62 3.18
CA LEU A 130 -2.62 -5.78 3.11
C LEU A 130 -3.04 -7.13 2.52
N HIS A 131 -2.17 -7.76 1.73
CA HIS A 131 -2.49 -8.96 0.94
C HIS A 131 -3.82 -8.80 0.18
N VAL A 132 -4.03 -7.64 -0.46
CA VAL A 132 -5.38 -7.20 -0.90
C VAL A 132 -5.90 -7.93 -2.15
N GLY A 133 -5.01 -8.53 -2.96
CA GLY A 133 -5.33 -9.15 -4.25
C GLY A 133 -6.59 -10.04 -4.25
N PRO A 134 -6.74 -11.00 -3.32
CA PRO A 134 -7.92 -11.87 -3.25
C PRO A 134 -9.26 -11.18 -2.97
N TYR A 135 -9.24 -9.91 -2.52
CA TYR A 135 -10.45 -9.15 -2.20
C TYR A 135 -10.90 -8.23 -3.34
N ILE A 136 -10.09 -8.05 -4.39
CA ILE A 136 -10.37 -7.10 -5.47
C ILE A 136 -11.46 -7.67 -6.38
N LEU A 137 -12.51 -6.88 -6.63
CA LEU A 137 -13.57 -7.23 -7.57
C LEU A 137 -13.22 -6.73 -8.97
N LEU A 138 -13.03 -7.67 -9.89
CA LEU A 138 -12.65 -7.44 -11.28
C LEU A 138 -13.71 -8.00 -12.22
N GLY A 139 -13.97 -7.32 -13.34
CA GLY A 139 -14.70 -7.89 -14.46
C GLY A 139 -13.91 -9.02 -15.13
N ASN A 140 -14.60 -9.89 -15.85
CA ASN A 140 -14.04 -11.15 -16.36
C ASN A 140 -12.76 -10.94 -17.18
N GLY A 141 -12.77 -9.98 -18.11
CA GLY A 141 -11.61 -9.71 -18.97
C GLY A 141 -10.39 -9.15 -18.23
N GLU A 142 -10.60 -8.41 -17.13
CA GLU A 142 -9.50 -7.90 -16.30
C GLU A 142 -8.95 -8.99 -15.38
N ALA A 143 -9.82 -9.87 -14.88
CA ALA A 143 -9.43 -11.04 -14.09
C ALA A 143 -8.57 -12.01 -14.91
N GLU A 144 -8.93 -12.29 -16.17
CA GLU A 144 -8.14 -13.13 -17.09
C GLU A 144 -6.74 -12.56 -17.36
N GLN A 145 -6.57 -11.24 -17.23
CA GLN A 145 -5.29 -10.55 -17.39
C GLN A 145 -4.51 -10.42 -16.08
N HIS A 146 -4.90 -11.12 -15.02
CA HIS A 146 -4.25 -11.06 -13.71
C HIS A 146 -4.24 -9.61 -13.18
N GLY A 147 -5.42 -8.96 -13.25
CA GLY A 147 -5.59 -7.58 -12.80
C GLY A 147 -5.30 -7.37 -11.31
N ALA A 148 -5.55 -8.38 -10.48
CA ALA A 148 -5.34 -8.31 -9.03
C ALA A 148 -3.84 -8.24 -8.65
N GLU A 149 -2.97 -8.50 -9.63
CA GLU A 149 -1.52 -8.51 -9.52
C GLU A 149 -0.87 -7.27 -10.18
N LYS A 150 -1.64 -6.48 -10.94
CA LYS A 150 -1.15 -5.27 -11.62
C LYS A 150 -0.83 -4.18 -10.59
N SER A 151 0.38 -3.62 -10.68
CA SER A 151 0.84 -2.59 -9.74
C SER A 151 -0.03 -1.34 -9.73
N SER A 152 -0.54 -0.91 -10.88
CA SER A 152 -1.45 0.23 -10.98
C SER A 152 -2.74 -0.02 -10.16
N ILE A 153 -3.43 -1.15 -10.37
CA ILE A 153 -4.66 -1.46 -9.63
C ILE A 153 -4.38 -1.58 -8.13
N LEU A 154 -3.28 -2.23 -7.75
CA LEU A 154 -2.91 -2.38 -6.35
C LEU A 154 -2.58 -1.04 -5.68
N CYS A 155 -1.97 -0.10 -6.41
CA CYS A 155 -1.73 1.27 -5.97
C CYS A 155 -3.05 2.00 -5.70
N ASP A 156 -3.94 2.02 -6.69
CA ASP A 156 -5.24 2.70 -6.60
C ASP A 156 -6.08 2.14 -5.43
N ILE A 157 -6.00 0.83 -5.17
CA ILE A 157 -6.72 0.19 -4.06
C ILE A 157 -6.22 0.68 -2.69
N VAL A 158 -4.91 0.92 -2.53
CA VAL A 158 -4.37 1.46 -1.28
C VAL A 158 -4.90 2.88 -1.05
N GLU A 159 -4.85 3.72 -2.09
CA GLU A 159 -5.38 5.09 -2.04
C GLU A 159 -6.88 5.07 -1.76
N SER A 160 -7.63 4.22 -2.45
CA SER A 160 -9.06 4.02 -2.24
C SER A 160 -9.41 3.63 -0.80
N LEU A 161 -8.66 2.71 -0.17
CA LEU A 161 -8.88 2.33 1.23
C LEU A 161 -8.59 3.49 2.20
N ILE A 162 -7.61 4.34 1.89
CA ILE A 162 -7.35 5.59 2.63
C ILE A 162 -8.51 6.57 2.44
N GLY A 163 -9.00 6.74 1.21
CA GLY A 163 -10.15 7.59 0.89
C GLY A 163 -11.43 7.12 1.59
N ALA A 164 -11.68 5.82 1.62
CA ALA A 164 -12.79 5.20 2.35
C ALA A 164 -12.68 5.48 3.86
N THR A 165 -11.49 5.31 4.43
CA THR A 165 -11.22 5.61 5.85
C THR A 165 -11.52 7.08 6.15
N PHE A 166 -11.09 8.00 5.29
CA PHE A 166 -11.36 9.42 5.44
C PHE A 166 -12.87 9.72 5.37
N ILE A 167 -13.61 9.14 4.43
CA ILE A 167 -15.05 9.34 4.31
C ILE A 167 -15.80 8.88 5.56
N GLN A 168 -15.41 7.74 6.14
CA GLN A 168 -16.11 7.17 7.28
C GLN A 168 -15.72 7.82 8.61
N HIS A 169 -14.43 8.05 8.82
CA HIS A 169 -13.88 8.39 10.14
C HIS A 169 -13.21 9.77 10.20
N GLY A 170 -13.02 10.44 9.06
CA GLY A 170 -12.36 11.74 8.97
C GLY A 170 -10.84 11.67 8.98
N ILE A 171 -10.21 12.86 8.97
CA ILE A 171 -8.77 13.02 8.74
C ILE A 171 -7.90 12.40 9.84
N ASP A 172 -8.34 12.41 11.10
CA ASP A 172 -7.52 11.93 12.21
C ASP A 172 -7.31 10.42 12.17
N GLU A 173 -8.33 9.66 11.76
CA GLU A 173 -8.21 8.20 11.60
C GLU A 173 -7.50 7.84 10.30
N ALA A 174 -7.80 8.55 9.20
CA ALA A 174 -7.10 8.36 7.94
C ALA A 174 -5.59 8.61 8.09
N ARG A 175 -5.20 9.60 8.89
CA ARG A 175 -3.80 9.87 9.25
C ARG A 175 -3.14 8.68 9.94
N LYS A 176 -3.82 8.02 10.88
CA LYS A 176 -3.27 6.82 11.55
C LYS A 176 -3.08 5.68 10.55
N VAL A 177 -4.05 5.47 9.65
CA VAL A 177 -3.95 4.46 8.59
C VAL A 177 -2.78 4.77 7.66
N VAL A 178 -2.63 6.02 7.20
CA VAL A 178 -1.49 6.41 6.35
C VAL A 178 -0.17 6.11 7.07
N HIS A 179 0.01 6.60 8.30
CA HIS A 179 1.23 6.33 9.08
C HIS A 179 1.50 4.84 9.25
N HIS A 180 0.47 4.07 9.59
CA HIS A 180 0.58 2.62 9.66
C HIS A 180 1.07 2.04 8.34
N LEU A 181 0.55 2.46 7.20
CA LEU A 181 0.91 1.89 5.90
C LEU A 181 2.28 2.34 5.37
N VAL A 182 2.64 3.62 5.50
CA VAL A 182 3.77 4.21 4.76
C VAL A 182 4.96 4.65 5.60
N ASP A 183 4.89 4.68 6.94
CA ASP A 183 5.99 5.20 7.77
C ASP A 183 7.29 4.40 7.60
N ASP A 184 7.21 3.08 7.46
CA ASP A 184 8.38 2.24 7.19
C ASP A 184 9.03 2.61 5.85
N THR A 185 8.23 2.86 4.83
CA THR A 185 8.69 3.33 3.51
C THR A 185 9.27 4.74 3.59
N LEU A 186 8.63 5.66 4.32
CA LEU A 186 9.15 7.02 4.54
C LEU A 186 10.51 6.99 5.24
N ALA A 187 10.66 6.15 6.27
CA ALA A 187 11.91 5.95 6.97
C ALA A 187 12.99 5.32 6.06
N GLU A 188 12.64 4.30 5.28
CA GLU A 188 13.54 3.71 4.29
C GLU A 188 14.01 4.77 3.28
N VAL A 189 13.07 5.51 2.68
CA VAL A 189 13.36 6.57 1.72
C VAL A 189 14.17 7.70 2.35
N ALA A 190 13.98 8.01 3.64
CA ALA A 190 14.81 8.94 4.39
C ALA A 190 16.22 8.43 4.65
N THR A 191 16.45 7.12 4.71
CA THR A 191 17.82 6.57 4.73
C THR A 191 18.42 6.47 3.33
N GLU A 192 17.58 6.39 2.30
CA GLU A 192 18.00 6.33 0.89
C GLU A 192 18.08 7.70 0.20
N GLY A 193 17.51 8.74 0.82
CA GLY A 193 17.48 10.15 0.46
C GLY A 193 17.74 10.96 1.73
N PRO A 194 19.01 11.25 2.01
CA PRO A 194 19.76 12.43 1.56
C PRO A 194 21.03 11.98 0.83
N ALA A 195 21.00 10.77 0.30
CA ALA A 195 22.05 10.13 -0.47
C ALA A 195 22.56 10.95 -1.65
N LEU A 196 21.67 11.73 -2.25
CA LEU A 196 22.05 12.64 -3.33
C LEU A 196 22.76 13.87 -2.81
N ASP A 197 22.38 14.39 -1.64
CA ASP A 197 22.95 15.65 -1.19
C ASP A 197 24.29 15.46 -0.51
N TRP A 198 24.53 14.45 0.33
CA TRP A 198 25.86 14.37 0.98
C TRP A 198 27.02 14.23 0.01
N LYS A 199 26.85 13.48 -1.09
CA LYS A 199 27.86 13.42 -2.16
C LYS A 199 27.97 14.75 -2.89
N THR A 200 26.85 15.33 -3.32
CA THR A 200 26.83 16.60 -4.05
C THR A 200 27.28 17.77 -3.18
N SER A 201 26.76 17.94 -1.97
CA SER A 201 27.23 18.85 -0.93
C SER A 201 28.70 18.67 -0.61
N LEU A 202 29.21 17.43 -0.49
CA LEU A 202 30.65 17.21 -0.30
C LEU A 202 31.45 17.71 -1.50
N THR A 203 31.02 17.38 -2.72
CA THR A 203 31.62 17.90 -3.96
C THR A 203 31.60 19.43 -3.98
N VAL A 204 30.45 20.06 -3.71
CA VAL A 204 30.30 21.52 -3.69
C VAL A 204 31.18 22.16 -2.61
N LYS A 205 31.25 21.57 -1.40
CA LYS A 205 32.11 22.05 -0.31
C LYS A 205 33.59 21.93 -0.68
N ALA A 206 34.01 20.79 -1.22
CA ALA A 206 35.38 20.55 -1.66
C ALA A 206 35.79 21.53 -2.76
N HIS A 207 34.95 21.75 -3.77
CA HIS A 207 35.17 22.77 -4.81
C HIS A 207 35.27 24.19 -4.24
N LYS A 208 34.36 24.58 -3.33
CA LYS A 208 34.41 25.89 -2.67
C LYS A 208 35.70 26.10 -1.86
N MET A 209 36.31 25.04 -1.34
CA MET A 209 37.57 25.09 -0.62
C MET A 209 38.81 24.90 -1.52
N GLY A 210 38.63 24.72 -2.83
CA GLY A 210 39.73 24.47 -3.77
C GLY A 210 40.40 23.10 -3.62
N LEU A 211 39.67 22.12 -3.06
CA LEU A 211 40.21 20.80 -2.68
C LEU A 211 39.99 19.69 -3.73
N GLY A 212 39.43 20.02 -4.89
CA GLY A 212 39.18 19.05 -5.98
C GLY A 212 37.97 18.14 -5.77
N GLU A 213 37.81 17.14 -6.64
CA GLU A 213 36.65 16.24 -6.63
C GLU A 213 36.83 15.10 -5.60
N PRO A 214 35.83 14.83 -4.74
CA PRO A 214 35.89 13.70 -3.82
C PRO A 214 35.72 12.35 -4.55
N TYR A 215 36.51 11.35 -4.16
CA TYR A 215 36.36 9.96 -4.62
C TYR A 215 36.25 8.98 -3.44
N TYR A 216 35.77 7.76 -3.72
CA TYR A 216 35.44 6.76 -2.69
C TYR A 216 36.19 5.45 -2.89
N ARG A 217 36.87 4.98 -1.85
CA ARG A 217 37.46 3.64 -1.80
C ARG A 217 36.59 2.69 -1.00
N MET A 218 36.27 1.54 -1.57
CA MET A 218 35.35 0.56 -0.99
C MET A 218 36.08 -0.67 -0.45
N SER A 219 35.60 -1.20 0.67
CA SER A 219 35.95 -2.52 1.19
C SER A 219 34.71 -3.25 1.71
N VAL A 220 34.74 -4.58 1.70
CA VAL A 220 33.64 -5.43 2.18
C VAL A 220 34.19 -6.39 3.22
N SER A 221 33.40 -6.67 4.24
CA SER A 221 33.71 -7.61 5.32
C SER A 221 32.46 -8.34 5.78
N GLY A 222 32.60 -9.40 6.57
CA GLY A 222 31.47 -10.20 7.07
C GLY A 222 31.10 -11.37 6.14
N PRO A 223 30.28 -12.31 6.63
CA PRO A 223 29.81 -13.45 5.85
C PRO A 223 28.83 -13.00 4.77
N GLU A 224 28.61 -13.85 3.76
CA GLU A 224 27.80 -13.52 2.58
C GLU A 224 26.36 -13.08 2.91
N TYR A 225 25.79 -13.65 3.97
CA TYR A 225 24.45 -13.30 4.49
C TYR A 225 24.43 -12.09 5.43
N ALA A 226 25.59 -11.52 5.79
CA ALA A 226 25.70 -10.36 6.67
C ALA A 226 26.89 -9.48 6.26
N GLN A 227 26.94 -9.11 4.98
CA GLN A 227 28.00 -8.27 4.44
C GLN A 227 27.91 -6.85 5.01
N VAL A 228 29.05 -6.33 5.44
CA VAL A 228 29.25 -4.94 5.86
C VAL A 228 30.16 -4.25 4.86
N PHE A 229 29.60 -3.29 4.14
CA PHE A 229 30.33 -2.42 3.23
C PHE A 229 30.92 -1.25 4.01
N THR A 230 32.17 -0.92 3.75
CA THR A 230 32.85 0.27 4.29
C THR A 230 33.33 1.12 3.10
N ALA A 231 33.05 2.42 3.15
CA ALA A 231 33.53 3.41 2.20
C ALA A 231 34.42 4.43 2.91
N LYS A 232 35.48 4.85 2.22
CA LYS A 232 36.35 5.95 2.63
C LYS A 232 36.26 7.06 1.58
N ALA A 233 35.81 8.25 1.98
CA ALA A 233 35.80 9.45 1.15
C ALA A 233 37.17 10.13 1.21
N MET A 234 37.71 10.48 0.05
CA MET A 234 39.06 11.01 -0.15
C MET A 234 39.00 12.17 -1.16
N LEU A 235 40.01 13.04 -1.18
CA LEU A 235 40.10 14.18 -2.11
C LEU A 235 41.12 13.91 -3.20
N GLU A 236 40.83 14.31 -4.44
CA GLU A 236 41.77 14.18 -5.55
C GLU A 236 43.12 14.87 -5.24
N GLY A 237 44.22 14.16 -5.49
CA GLY A 237 45.57 14.65 -5.17
C GLY A 237 46.02 14.48 -3.71
N SER A 238 45.19 13.87 -2.85
CA SER A 238 45.57 13.49 -1.48
C SER A 238 45.15 12.05 -1.14
N ASP A 239 45.96 11.38 -0.31
CA ASP A 239 45.62 10.09 0.32
C ASP A 239 44.86 10.26 1.65
N ASP A 240 44.50 11.49 2.00
CA ASP A 240 43.78 11.79 3.23
C ASP A 240 42.33 11.30 3.16
N VAL A 241 41.96 10.47 4.13
CA VAL A 241 40.58 10.04 4.33
C VAL A 241 39.85 11.12 5.11
N ILE A 242 38.95 11.83 4.42
CA ILE A 242 38.13 12.90 5.02
C ILE A 242 36.86 12.37 5.68
N GLY A 243 36.39 11.17 5.29
CA GLY A 243 35.21 10.56 5.88
C GLY A 243 35.20 9.03 5.74
N VAL A 244 34.61 8.35 6.72
CA VAL A 244 34.45 6.90 6.70
C VAL A 244 33.00 6.55 7.03
N GLY A 245 32.40 5.69 6.21
CA GLY A 245 31.03 5.25 6.38
C GLY A 245 30.89 3.75 6.23
N LYS A 246 29.96 3.16 6.99
CA LYS A 246 29.59 1.74 6.89
C LYS A 246 28.12 1.59 6.51
N GLY A 247 27.76 0.49 5.86
CA GLY A 247 26.38 0.20 5.54
C GLY A 247 26.18 -1.23 5.03
N SER A 248 24.92 -1.66 4.98
CA SER A 248 24.52 -2.96 4.43
C SER A 248 24.58 -3.04 2.89
N SER A 249 24.91 -1.93 2.23
CA SER A 249 25.16 -1.88 0.78
C SER A 249 26.30 -0.91 0.46
N LYS A 250 26.93 -1.08 -0.71
CA LYS A 250 27.96 -0.15 -1.22
C LYS A 250 27.48 1.30 -1.19
N ARG A 251 26.21 1.51 -1.58
CA ARG A 251 25.56 2.82 -1.57
C ARG A 251 25.49 3.38 -0.16
N LYS A 252 24.89 2.67 0.80
CA LYS A 252 24.74 3.15 2.20
C LYS A 252 26.09 3.53 2.82
N ALA A 253 27.13 2.73 2.58
CA ALA A 253 28.47 3.02 3.07
C ALA A 253 29.06 4.33 2.48
N GLN A 254 28.92 4.55 1.17
CA GLN A 254 29.41 5.78 0.52
C GLN A 254 28.73 7.04 1.02
N LEU A 255 27.44 6.97 1.36
CA LEU A 255 26.69 8.13 1.86
C LEU A 255 27.13 8.54 3.26
N ALA A 256 27.26 7.55 4.15
CA ALA A 256 27.81 7.79 5.48
C ALA A 256 29.23 8.36 5.41
N ALA A 257 30.04 7.91 4.44
CA ALA A 257 31.38 8.47 4.21
C ALA A 257 31.33 9.91 3.67
N ALA A 258 30.37 10.23 2.79
CA ALA A 258 30.17 11.57 2.24
C ALA A 258 29.73 12.57 3.32
N GLU A 259 28.78 12.18 4.18
CA GLU A 259 28.33 12.98 5.32
C GLU A 259 29.48 13.26 6.30
N ALA A 260 30.21 12.21 6.69
CA ALA A 260 31.37 12.33 7.55
C ALA A 260 32.44 13.25 6.92
N GLY A 261 32.67 13.10 5.61
CA GLY A 261 33.59 13.94 4.83
C GLY A 261 33.17 15.40 4.82
N TRP A 262 31.88 15.67 4.63
CA TRP A 262 31.36 17.04 4.59
C TRP A 262 31.55 17.72 5.95
N LYS A 263 31.16 17.04 7.04
CA LYS A 263 31.33 17.54 8.42
C LYS A 263 32.81 17.79 8.75
N ALA A 264 33.71 16.91 8.29
CA ALA A 264 35.14 17.08 8.50
C ALA A 264 35.70 18.29 7.75
N LEU A 265 35.19 18.61 6.56
CA LEU A 265 35.59 19.83 5.83
C LEU A 265 34.96 21.08 6.42
N ASP A 266 33.75 21.00 6.96
CA ASP A 266 33.07 22.12 7.60
C ASP A 266 33.80 22.59 8.87
N ASN A 267 34.28 21.64 9.68
CA ASN A 267 35.04 21.90 10.91
C ASN A 267 36.47 22.43 10.71
N ARG A 268 36.94 22.60 9.46
CA ARG A 268 38.25 23.18 9.15
C ARG A 268 38.24 24.70 9.01
N GLN A 269 37.06 25.33 9.14
CA GLN A 269 36.91 26.79 9.22
C GLN A 269 37.28 27.30 10.61
#